data_AF-A0A7V0W0Z4-F1
#
_entry.id   AF-A0A7V0W0Z4-F1
#
_cell.length_a   1.000
_cell.length_b   1.000
_cell.length_c   1.000
_cell.angle_alpha   90.00
_cell.angle_beta   90.00
_cell.angle_gamma   90.00
#
_symmetry.space_group_name_H-M   'P 1'
#
loop_
_entity.id
_entity.type
_entity.pdbx_description
1 polymer ?
#
loop_
_entity_poly.entity_id
_entity_poly.type
_entity_poly.pdbx_seq_one_letter_code
_entity_poly.pdbx_strand_id
1 'polypeptide(L)'
;MSQMMEELTYQQRLDMLHELKLEHTRQKREAKGPMDHDDQGQILLPPEACEEVEAVSGSGVVIKDVILKGFKPKSNHPSGGFFGAKAVGENFRMLLDAHPTYVNPVNSMAGVYMVNFNSYRNPGWNPDYDCPHLHEEQHKYRLSTGIGGLQHFCPDLTIGLNLGWGGLLDKVRYYRQI
;
A
#
# COMPACT_ATOMS: atom_id res chain seq x y z
N MET A 1 20.42 -36.70 -5.81
CA MET A 1 19.27 -37.28 -6.53
C MET A 1 18.40 -36.14 -6.98
N SER A 2 18.41 -35.82 -8.28
CA SER A 2 17.56 -34.77 -8.85
C SER A 2 16.16 -35.33 -8.99
N GLN A 3 15.25 -34.93 -8.12
CA GLN A 3 13.83 -35.19 -8.33
C GLN A 3 13.42 -34.37 -9.56
N MET A 4 13.12 -35.04 -10.67
CA MET A 4 12.46 -34.41 -11.81
C MET A 4 11.11 -33.90 -11.30
N MET A 5 10.99 -32.59 -11.07
CA MET A 5 9.69 -31.96 -10.84
C MET A 5 8.85 -32.23 -12.09
N GLU A 6 7.76 -32.99 -11.94
CA GLU A 6 6.76 -33.10 -13.01
C GLU A 6 6.31 -31.71 -13.43
N GLU A 7 6.32 -31.46 -14.72
CA GLU A 7 5.96 -30.16 -15.26
C GLU A 7 4.45 -29.94 -15.11
N LEU A 8 4.08 -28.96 -14.28
CA LEU A 8 2.68 -28.61 -14.04
C LEU A 8 2.04 -28.02 -15.31
N THR A 9 0.88 -28.56 -15.67
CA THR A 9 -0.02 -27.98 -16.68
C THR A 9 -0.52 -26.60 -16.26
N TYR A 10 -0.99 -25.79 -17.22
CA TYR A 10 -1.58 -24.49 -16.90
C TYR A 10 -2.81 -24.59 -15.99
N GLN A 11 -3.66 -25.61 -16.19
CA GLN A 11 -4.84 -25.80 -15.35
C GLN A 11 -4.44 -26.09 -13.90
N GLN A 12 -3.47 -26.99 -13.67
CA GLN A 12 -2.97 -27.27 -12.32
C GLN A 12 -2.41 -26.02 -11.65
N ARG A 13 -1.65 -25.18 -12.37
CA ARG A 13 -1.15 -23.91 -11.84
C ARG A 13 -2.29 -22.96 -11.47
N LEU A 14 -3.32 -22.86 -12.32
CA LEU A 14 -4.48 -22.01 -12.06
C LEU A 14 -5.27 -22.49 -10.83
N ASP A 15 -5.49 -23.80 -10.71
CA ASP A 15 -6.20 -24.40 -9.57
C ASP A 15 -5.44 -24.12 -8.27
N MET A 16 -4.12 -24.31 -8.25
CA MET A 16 -3.26 -23.99 -7.10
C MET A 16 -3.32 -22.51 -6.72
N LEU A 17 -3.29 -21.60 -7.71
CA LEU A 17 -3.38 -20.16 -7.46
C LEU A 17 -4.77 -19.76 -6.92
N HIS A 18 -5.82 -20.39 -7.43
CA HIS A 18 -7.19 -20.15 -6.97
C HIS A 18 -7.38 -20.61 -5.51
N GLU A 19 -6.95 -21.83 -5.18
CA GLU A 19 -6.96 -22.35 -3.81
C GLU A 19 -6.18 -21.44 -2.86
N LEU A 20 -4.99 -21.01 -3.27
CA LEU A 20 -4.18 -20.09 -2.47
C LEU A 20 -4.85 -18.72 -2.27
N LYS A 21 -5.54 -18.19 -3.29
CA LYS A 21 -6.29 -16.93 -3.16
C LYS A 21 -7.44 -17.07 -2.17
N LEU A 22 -8.16 -18.19 -2.18
CA LEU A 22 -9.21 -18.48 -1.20
C LEU A 22 -8.64 -18.53 0.22
N GLU A 23 -7.49 -19.19 0.40
CA GLU A 23 -6.81 -19.26 1.70
C GLU A 23 -6.36 -17.88 2.19
N HIS A 24 -5.71 -17.07 1.35
CA HIS A 24 -5.35 -15.69 1.70
C HIS A 24 -6.58 -14.84 2.06
N THR A 25 -7.71 -15.07 1.39
CA THR A 25 -8.97 -14.36 1.67
C THR A 25 -9.52 -14.75 3.04
N ARG A 26 -9.51 -16.05 3.37
CA ARG A 26 -9.90 -16.56 4.69
C ARG A 26 -9.02 -15.97 5.80
N GLN A 27 -7.70 -16.06 5.66
CA GLN A 27 -6.73 -15.52 6.62
C GLN A 27 -6.93 -14.03 6.88
N LYS A 28 -7.12 -13.22 5.82
CA LYS A 28 -7.37 -11.79 5.97
C LYS A 28 -8.67 -11.48 6.72
N ARG A 29 -9.74 -12.21 6.44
CA ARG A 29 -11.02 -12.05 7.16
C ARG A 29 -10.91 -12.44 8.63
N GLU A 30 -10.10 -13.45 8.95
CA GLU A 30 -9.84 -13.84 10.34
C GLU A 30 -9.04 -12.79 11.10
N ALA A 31 -8.02 -12.20 10.46
CA ALA A 31 -7.17 -11.18 11.09
C ALA A 31 -7.87 -9.81 11.21
N LYS A 32 -8.51 -9.34 10.13
CA LYS A 32 -9.08 -7.99 10.02
C LYS A 32 -10.56 -7.91 10.37
N GLY A 33 -11.24 -9.05 10.46
CA GLY A 33 -12.68 -9.14 10.69
C GLY A 33 -13.51 -9.01 9.39
N PRO A 34 -14.83 -8.80 9.52
CA PRO A 34 -15.70 -8.54 8.38
C PRO A 34 -15.28 -7.23 7.68
N MET A 35 -15.27 -7.24 6.35
CA MET A 35 -14.88 -6.09 5.53
C MET A 35 -16.06 -5.69 4.64
N ASP A 36 -16.44 -4.41 4.69
CA ASP A 36 -17.39 -3.76 3.77
C ASP A 36 -16.64 -2.78 2.87
N HIS A 37 -15.57 -3.28 2.25
CA HIS A 37 -14.71 -2.55 1.33
C HIS A 37 -13.97 -3.53 0.41
N ASP A 38 -13.30 -3.01 -0.62
CA ASP A 38 -12.55 -3.81 -1.59
C ASP A 38 -11.46 -4.66 -0.91
N ASP A 39 -11.34 -5.90 -1.37
CA ASP A 39 -10.17 -6.73 -1.06
C ASP A 39 -9.00 -6.32 -1.96
N GLN A 40 -8.08 -5.51 -1.44
CA GLN A 40 -7.01 -4.84 -2.20
C GLN A 40 -5.88 -5.76 -2.72
N GLY A 41 -6.15 -7.03 -3.01
CA GLY A 41 -5.17 -7.98 -3.59
C GLY A 41 -3.98 -8.32 -2.68
N GLN A 42 -3.93 -7.75 -1.48
CA GLN A 42 -2.86 -7.98 -0.51
C GLN A 42 -2.89 -9.42 0.04
N ILE A 43 -1.75 -9.88 0.54
CA ILE A 43 -1.66 -11.06 1.41
C ILE A 43 -1.22 -10.61 2.81
N LEU A 44 -1.42 -11.42 3.83
CA LEU A 44 -0.96 -11.05 5.17
C LEU A 44 0.56 -11.12 5.26
N LEU A 45 1.12 -10.24 6.08
CA LEU A 45 2.49 -10.39 6.59
C LEU A 45 2.62 -11.72 7.34
N PRO A 46 3.84 -12.29 7.41
CA PRO A 46 4.13 -13.37 8.35
C PRO A 46 3.70 -13.00 9.78
N PRO A 47 3.05 -13.90 10.55
CA PRO A 47 2.49 -13.57 11.86
C PRO A 47 3.50 -12.97 12.86
N GLU A 48 4.76 -13.37 12.78
CA GLU A 48 5.85 -12.87 13.62
C GLU A 48 6.30 -11.44 13.25
N ALA A 49 6.02 -11.02 12.01
CA ALA A 49 6.43 -9.74 11.44
C ALA A 49 5.29 -8.71 11.43
N CYS A 50 4.08 -9.04 11.91
CA CYS A 50 2.95 -8.13 11.91
C CYS A 50 2.59 -7.60 13.31
N GLU A 51 2.03 -6.40 13.34
CA GLU A 51 1.30 -5.86 14.49
C GLU A 51 -0.04 -5.27 14.02
N GLU A 52 -1.07 -5.42 14.86
CA GLU A 52 -2.40 -4.88 14.59
C GLU A 52 -2.47 -3.40 14.95
N VAL A 53 -3.13 -2.61 14.11
CA VAL A 53 -3.34 -1.18 14.33
C VAL A 53 -4.74 -0.75 13.90
N GLU A 54 -5.23 0.33 14.50
CA GLU A 54 -6.32 1.11 13.94
C GLU A 54 -5.73 2.16 13.00
N ALA A 55 -6.21 2.19 11.75
CA ALA A 55 -5.74 3.10 10.72
C ALA A 55 -6.92 3.77 10.03
N VAL A 56 -6.70 4.95 9.45
CA VAL A 56 -7.69 5.61 8.59
C VAL A 56 -7.41 5.19 7.14
N SER A 57 -8.40 4.58 6.50
CA SER A 57 -8.32 4.15 5.11
C SER A 57 -8.21 5.36 4.16
N GLY A 58 -7.88 5.10 2.89
CA GLY A 58 -7.85 6.14 1.86
C GLY A 58 -9.19 6.84 1.61
N SER A 59 -10.29 6.29 2.14
CA SER A 59 -11.65 6.85 2.08
C SER A 59 -12.07 7.51 3.40
N GLY A 60 -11.16 7.69 4.36
CA GLY A 60 -11.45 8.35 5.63
C GLY A 60 -12.14 7.47 6.68
N VAL A 61 -12.19 6.15 6.48
CA VAL A 61 -12.85 5.21 7.39
C VAL A 61 -11.83 4.55 8.31
N VAL A 62 -12.13 4.47 9.62
CA VAL A 62 -11.29 3.73 10.57
C VAL A 62 -11.41 2.23 10.27
N ILE A 63 -10.28 1.59 10.06
CA ILE A 63 -10.15 0.16 9.78
C ILE A 63 -9.20 -0.49 10.77
N LYS A 64 -9.44 -1.77 11.05
CA LYS A 64 -8.43 -2.64 11.66
C LYS A 64 -7.49 -3.13 10.56
N ASP A 65 -6.21 -2.81 10.67
CA ASP A 65 -5.20 -3.22 9.70
C ASP A 65 -4.01 -3.92 10.38
N VAL A 66 -3.16 -4.54 9.56
CA VAL A 66 -1.89 -5.12 10.00
C VAL A 66 -0.73 -4.40 9.32
N ILE A 67 0.25 -4.01 10.12
CA ILE A 67 1.45 -3.31 9.66
C ILE A 67 2.71 -4.10 10.04
N LEU A 68 3.84 -3.70 9.47
CA LEU A 68 5.14 -4.31 9.73
C LEU A 68 5.59 -3.93 11.14
N LYS A 69 5.72 -4.94 11.99
CA LYS A 69 6.06 -4.79 13.40
C LYS A 69 7.37 -4.03 13.57
N GLY A 70 7.33 -2.93 14.32
CA GLY A 70 8.52 -2.15 14.66
C GLY A 70 9.03 -1.24 13.54
N PHE A 71 8.37 -1.21 12.37
CA PHE A 71 8.66 -0.21 11.34
C PHE A 71 8.02 1.12 11.73
N LYS A 72 8.82 2.20 11.73
CA LYS A 72 8.35 3.55 12.03
C LYS A 72 8.80 4.54 10.97
N PRO A 73 7.88 5.28 10.32
CA PRO A 73 8.25 6.34 9.40
C PRO A 73 8.89 7.52 10.16
N LYS A 74 9.73 8.27 9.45
CA LYS A 74 10.34 9.51 9.92
C LYS A 74 9.40 10.67 9.68
N SER A 75 8.99 11.31 10.77
CA SER A 75 8.24 12.57 10.75
C SER A 75 9.11 13.73 10.26
N ASN A 76 8.50 14.69 9.57
CA ASN A 76 9.09 16.01 9.28
C ASN A 76 8.25 17.17 9.84
N HIS A 77 7.27 16.88 10.71
CA HIS A 77 6.33 17.87 11.23
C HIS A 77 6.03 17.63 12.73
N PRO A 78 5.79 18.69 13.54
CA PRO A 78 5.46 18.54 14.97
C PRO A 78 4.25 17.66 15.28
N SER A 79 3.33 17.48 14.33
CA SER A 79 2.18 16.57 14.48
C SER A 79 2.55 15.08 14.48
N GLY A 80 3.80 14.72 14.16
CA GLY A 80 4.23 13.33 13.99
C GLY A 80 4.03 12.77 12.57
N GLY A 81 3.30 13.50 11.71
CA GLY A 81 3.10 13.13 10.31
C GLY A 81 4.29 13.42 9.42
N PHE A 82 4.25 12.89 8.20
CA PHE A 82 5.25 13.17 7.17
C PHE A 82 4.57 13.65 5.88
N PHE A 83 4.97 14.84 5.43
CA PHE A 83 4.30 15.55 4.34
C PHE A 83 5.26 16.00 3.24
N GLY A 84 4.75 16.05 2.00
CA GLY A 84 5.48 16.47 0.82
C GLY A 84 6.24 15.34 0.13
N ALA A 85 6.50 15.53 -1.17
CA ALA A 85 7.02 14.47 -2.05
C ALA A 85 8.34 13.85 -1.56
N LYS A 86 9.26 14.64 -1.00
CA LYS A 86 10.54 14.16 -0.47
C LYS A 86 10.34 13.23 0.74
N ALA A 87 9.64 13.69 1.78
CA ALA A 87 9.44 12.91 3.00
C ALA A 87 8.59 11.65 2.74
N VAL A 88 7.57 11.75 1.88
CA VAL A 88 6.77 10.61 1.45
C VAL A 88 7.63 9.60 0.69
N GLY A 89 8.47 10.05 -0.25
CA GLY A 89 9.37 9.18 -1.01
C GLY A 89 10.43 8.50 -0.16
N GLU A 90 11.03 9.22 0.79
CA GLU A 90 12.02 8.67 1.73
C GLU A 90 11.42 7.59 2.64
N ASN A 91 10.22 7.84 3.18
CA ASN A 91 9.51 6.86 4.00
C ASN A 91 9.00 5.65 3.19
N PHE A 92 8.54 5.88 1.95
CA PHE A 92 8.14 4.80 1.06
C PHE A 92 9.34 3.90 0.73
N ARG A 93 10.52 4.49 0.46
CA ARG A 93 11.76 3.73 0.28
C ARG A 93 12.10 2.90 1.53
N MET A 94 12.06 3.52 2.72
CA MET A 94 12.32 2.81 3.97
C MET A 94 11.36 1.62 4.16
N LEU A 95 10.08 1.79 3.80
CA LEU A 95 9.11 0.71 3.87
C LEU A 95 9.47 -0.42 2.90
N LEU A 96 9.80 -0.10 1.64
CA LEU A 96 10.20 -1.09 0.64
C LEU A 96 11.46 -1.87 1.06
N ASP A 97 12.41 -1.21 1.72
CA ASP A 97 13.63 -1.85 2.25
C ASP A 97 13.32 -2.84 3.38
N ALA A 98 12.27 -2.59 4.17
CA ALA A 98 11.85 -3.44 5.28
C ALA A 98 10.78 -4.48 4.88
N HIS A 99 10.09 -4.27 3.75
CA HIS A 99 8.98 -5.11 3.31
C HIS A 99 9.48 -6.52 2.92
N PRO A 100 8.86 -7.59 3.44
CA PRO A 100 9.24 -8.95 3.06
C PRO A 100 9.09 -9.19 1.55
N THR A 101 10.04 -9.91 0.96
CA THR A 101 9.91 -10.37 -0.43
C THR A 101 9.05 -11.62 -0.47
N TYR A 102 8.19 -11.71 -1.48
CA TYR A 102 7.35 -12.88 -1.70
C TYR A 102 7.43 -13.32 -3.16
N VAL A 103 7.65 -14.61 -3.34
CA VAL A 103 7.67 -15.28 -4.65
C VAL A 103 6.85 -16.53 -4.53
N ASN A 104 5.91 -16.71 -5.45
CA ASN A 104 5.16 -17.95 -5.58
C ASN A 104 5.68 -18.71 -6.82
N PRO A 105 6.14 -19.97 -6.68
CA PRO A 105 6.75 -20.73 -7.78
C PRO A 105 5.79 -21.06 -8.94
N VAL A 106 4.48 -20.99 -8.72
CA VAL A 106 3.47 -21.25 -9.76
C VAL A 106 2.85 -19.97 -10.33
N ASN A 107 3.22 -18.79 -9.83
CA ASN A 107 2.79 -17.50 -10.37
C ASN A 107 3.76 -17.02 -11.46
N SER A 108 3.24 -16.53 -12.59
CA SER A 108 4.04 -15.93 -13.66
C SER A 108 4.54 -14.53 -13.33
N MET A 109 3.93 -13.86 -12.35
CA MET A 109 4.30 -12.52 -11.89
C MET A 109 4.88 -12.60 -10.48
N ALA A 110 6.03 -11.95 -10.28
CA ALA A 110 6.66 -11.83 -8.97
C ALA A 110 6.14 -10.61 -8.20
N GLY A 111 6.17 -10.72 -6.87
CA GLY A 111 5.82 -9.62 -5.96
C GLY A 111 4.35 -9.62 -5.53
N VAL A 112 4.13 -9.04 -4.36
CA VAL A 112 2.82 -8.83 -3.74
C VAL A 112 2.97 -7.70 -2.72
N TYR A 113 1.88 -7.01 -2.41
CA TYR A 113 1.84 -6.09 -1.28
C TYR A 113 1.29 -6.80 -0.04
N MET A 114 1.94 -6.59 1.10
CA MET A 114 1.49 -7.15 2.39
C MET A 114 0.95 -6.10 3.35
N VAL A 115 1.19 -4.82 3.06
CA VAL A 115 0.85 -3.69 3.93
C VAL A 115 0.22 -2.56 3.14
N ASN A 116 -0.56 -1.73 3.82
CA ASN A 116 -1.05 -0.48 3.25
C ASN A 116 -0.18 0.69 3.74
N PHE A 117 0.41 1.45 2.83
CA PHE A 117 1.28 2.57 3.21
C PHE A 117 0.50 3.67 3.97
N ASN A 118 -0.80 3.80 3.72
CA ASN A 118 -1.64 4.76 4.44
C ASN A 118 -1.80 4.43 5.92
N SER A 119 -1.67 3.16 6.30
CA SER A 119 -1.78 2.73 7.70
C SER A 119 -0.59 3.18 8.56
N TYR A 120 0.48 3.70 7.94
CA TYR A 120 1.62 4.32 8.63
C TYR A 120 1.50 5.85 8.72
N ARG A 121 0.47 6.45 8.14
CA ARG A 121 0.29 7.91 8.10
C ARG A 121 -0.62 8.37 9.23
N ASN A 122 -0.07 9.13 10.16
CA ASN A 122 -0.86 9.78 11.20
C ASN A 122 -0.23 11.15 11.59
N PRO A 123 -0.88 12.29 11.34
CA PRO A 123 -2.16 12.45 10.63
C PRO A 123 -2.02 12.27 9.11
N GLY A 124 -3.13 11.97 8.44
CA GLY A 124 -3.19 11.75 6.99
C GLY A 124 -3.06 13.02 6.15
N TRP A 125 -3.40 14.19 6.70
CA TRP A 125 -3.33 15.50 6.06
C TRP A 125 -2.44 16.46 6.85
N ASN A 126 -1.79 17.41 6.17
CA ASN A 126 -0.94 18.39 6.84
C ASN A 126 -1.81 19.38 7.63
N PRO A 127 -1.68 19.47 8.97
CA PRO A 127 -2.48 20.37 9.78
C PRO A 127 -2.32 21.86 9.45
N ASP A 128 -1.20 22.26 8.81
CA ASP A 128 -0.98 23.64 8.38
C ASP A 128 -1.94 24.08 7.26
N TYR A 129 -2.56 23.13 6.56
CA TYR A 129 -3.52 23.37 5.48
C TYR A 129 -4.94 22.97 5.90
N ASP A 130 -5.36 23.41 7.08
CA ASP A 130 -6.73 23.18 7.56
C ASP A 130 -7.77 23.97 6.74
N CYS A 131 -9.00 23.47 6.67
CA CYS A 131 -10.11 24.09 5.93
C CYS A 131 -11.38 24.18 6.80
N PRO A 132 -11.33 24.87 7.96
CA PRO A 132 -12.43 24.84 8.91
C PRO A 132 -13.72 25.50 8.39
N HIS A 133 -13.56 26.46 7.48
CA HIS A 133 -14.65 27.15 6.79
C HIS A 133 -15.53 26.22 5.94
N LEU A 134 -15.08 25.00 5.64
CA LEU A 134 -15.86 24.02 4.87
C LEU A 134 -16.67 23.06 5.76
N HIS A 135 -16.37 22.96 7.07
CA HIS A 135 -16.97 21.93 7.91
C HIS A 135 -18.49 22.03 8.02
N GLU A 136 -19.04 23.23 8.10
CA GLU A 136 -20.49 23.42 8.17
C GLU A 136 -21.21 22.79 6.97
N GLU A 137 -20.72 23.05 5.75
CA GLU A 137 -21.29 22.49 4.53
C GLU A 137 -21.05 20.98 4.41
N GLN A 138 -19.85 20.52 4.77
CA GLN A 138 -19.51 19.09 4.78
C GLN A 138 -20.47 18.31 5.67
N HIS A 139 -20.79 18.82 6.87
CA HIS A 139 -21.75 18.20 7.78
C HIS A 139 -23.18 18.30 7.24
N LYS A 140 -23.60 19.47 6.77
CA LYS A 140 -24.95 19.72 6.24
C LYS A 140 -25.31 18.76 5.09
N TYR A 141 -24.36 18.50 4.20
CA TYR A 141 -24.57 17.67 3.01
C TYR A 141 -23.99 16.25 3.14
N ARG A 142 -23.46 15.86 4.31
CA ARG A 142 -22.81 14.56 4.55
C ARG A 142 -21.74 14.23 3.50
N LEU A 143 -20.90 15.21 3.18
CA LEU A 143 -19.87 15.06 2.16
C LEU A 143 -18.71 14.22 2.68
N SER A 144 -18.35 13.18 1.93
CA SER A 144 -17.02 12.58 2.03
C SER A 144 -16.06 13.43 1.21
N THR A 145 -15.08 14.05 1.87
CA THR A 145 -14.22 15.07 1.23
C THR A 145 -12.92 14.46 0.74
N GLY A 146 -12.39 14.99 -0.36
CA GLY A 146 -11.07 14.59 -0.87
C GLY A 146 -9.89 15.19 -0.11
N ILE A 147 -10.11 16.03 0.91
CA ILE A 147 -9.04 16.61 1.72
C ILE A 147 -8.42 15.49 2.56
N GLY A 148 -7.12 15.24 2.39
CA GLY A 148 -6.47 14.06 2.96
C GLY A 148 -6.71 12.75 2.20
N GLY A 149 -7.54 12.76 1.16
CA GLY A 149 -7.76 11.63 0.25
C GLY A 149 -6.55 11.42 -0.66
N LEU A 150 -6.22 10.16 -0.92
CA LEU A 150 -4.95 9.77 -1.58
C LEU A 150 -5.15 8.82 -2.77
N GLN A 151 -6.41 8.49 -3.06
CA GLN A 151 -6.79 7.41 -3.96
C GLN A 151 -7.39 7.96 -5.25
N HIS A 152 -7.42 7.12 -6.29
CA HIS A 152 -8.03 7.34 -7.62
C HIS A 152 -7.19 8.16 -8.61
N PHE A 153 -5.99 7.65 -8.93
CA PHE A 153 -5.24 8.10 -10.11
C PHE A 153 -5.06 6.93 -11.08
N CYS A 154 -5.12 7.21 -12.38
CA CYS A 154 -4.69 6.27 -13.41
C CYS A 154 -3.19 6.50 -13.64
N PRO A 155 -2.32 5.53 -13.30
CA PRO A 155 -0.89 5.71 -13.53
C PRO A 155 -0.62 5.77 -15.03
N ASP A 156 0.24 6.70 -15.45
CA ASP A 156 0.80 6.67 -16.79
C ASP A 156 1.78 5.49 -16.89
N LEU A 157 1.30 4.37 -17.42
CA LEU A 157 2.13 3.19 -17.64
C LEU A 157 3.13 3.42 -18.78
N THR A 158 2.81 4.32 -19.73
CA THR A 158 3.64 4.60 -20.91
C THR A 158 4.98 5.20 -20.50
N ILE A 159 4.96 6.21 -19.61
CA ILE A 159 6.21 6.82 -19.13
C ILE A 159 7.06 5.81 -18.35
N GLY A 160 6.44 4.94 -17.56
CA GLY A 160 7.12 3.90 -16.79
C GLY A 160 7.79 2.85 -17.69
N LEU A 161 7.09 2.38 -18.71
CA LEU A 161 7.61 1.40 -19.67
C LEU A 161 8.68 1.98 -20.60
N ASN A 162 8.54 3.24 -21.01
CA ASN A 162 9.48 3.88 -21.93
C ASN A 162 10.79 4.34 -21.25
N LEU A 163 10.71 4.88 -20.03
CA LEU A 163 11.87 5.47 -19.35
C LEU A 163 12.47 4.55 -18.28
N GLY A 164 11.66 3.70 -17.67
CA GLY A 164 12.00 3.01 -16.43
C GLY A 164 12.35 3.98 -15.29
N TRP A 165 12.80 3.43 -14.15
CA TRP A 165 13.20 4.24 -13.00
C TRP A 165 14.43 5.11 -13.26
N GLY A 166 15.38 4.61 -14.06
CA GLY A 166 16.59 5.35 -14.44
C GLY A 166 16.28 6.60 -15.26
N GLY A 167 15.49 6.46 -16.33
CA GLY A 167 15.13 7.61 -17.18
C GLY A 167 14.25 8.64 -16.46
N LEU A 168 13.38 8.21 -15.54
CA LEU A 168 12.64 9.12 -14.67
C LEU A 168 13.59 9.93 -13.77
N LEU A 169 14.58 9.27 -13.16
CA LEU A 169 15.57 9.94 -12.30
C LEU A 169 16.42 10.94 -13.08
N ASP A 170 16.86 10.58 -14.28
CA ASP A 170 17.65 11.46 -15.13
C ASP A 170 16.86 12.70 -15.56
N LYS A 171 15.57 12.53 -15.89
CA LYS A 171 14.67 13.65 -16.17
C LYS A 171 14.56 14.60 -14.98
N VAL A 172 14.36 14.08 -13.77
CA VAL A 172 14.32 14.90 -12.54
C VAL A 172 15.64 15.64 -12.31
N ARG A 173 16.78 14.99 -12.54
CA ARG A 173 18.10 15.60 -12.39
C ARG A 173 18.34 16.73 -13.40
N TYR A 174 17.94 16.53 -14.65
CA TYR A 174 18.04 17.55 -15.70
C TYR A 174 17.24 18.81 -15.32
N TYR A 175 15.94 18.66 -15.02
CA TYR A 175 15.07 19.80 -14.69
C TYR A 175 15.39 20.47 -13.34
N ARG A 176 16.28 19.89 -12.52
CA ARG A 176 16.77 20.53 -11.30
C ARG A 176 17.92 21.52 -11.58
N GLN A 177 18.62 21.36 -12.70
CA GLN A 177 19.80 22.17 -13.05
C GLN A 177 19.44 23.44 -13.83
N ILE A 178 18.23 23.52 -14.37
CA ILE A 178 17.71 24.65 -15.14
C ILE A 178 16.59 25.34 -14.36
#